data_AF-A0A8D8CKF4-F1
#
_entry.id   AF-A0A8D8CKF4-F1
#
_cell.length_a   1.000
_cell.length_b   1.000
_cell.length_c   1.000
_cell.angle_alpha   90.00
_cell.angle_beta   90.00
_cell.angle_gamma   90.00
#
_symmetry.space_group_name_H-M   'P 1'
#
loop_
_entity.id
_entity.type
_entity.pdbx_description
1 polymer ?
#
loop_
_entity_poly.entity_id
_entity_poly.type
_entity_poly.pdbx_seq_one_letter_code
_entity_poly.pdbx_strand_id
1 'polypeptide(L)'
;MKTYLKCGIQLSKINKEFGQRFGEMIAQMIEEDAGQSPAHLKLICEALGAVCSSFARYYVFSLEQSADELENPYEIILPSILKKLESYVTLHGCNRDDSAIVELLCSICLQSLLGSYMTERIMRVFSHILQTSDCWTQYRIARSSSRYGQHFLAAMIYQSLSKHVSLEKLHFYLVAMSQISKAECILIHGIDYDQLLNAFPDLILLGIPQMTLLERLNSAINLYSMAFSTLKATSSPQNPMTFQSEITNLRCQFLQVLHSIVISRNTLCIAPPSAISSTLAQNLRDPLQKFGHVTNQLRKDIKILKACEDAYAKLYKSSFDADPCTLEYLKCSQYACAVFQSSIENISFTTVTDSLKNVPTCSHPETKYLLTVCKTILKQQQSLLNETSATKSITNRHMDLLLKQIEFAIKAPFCLPRFFFQVLQNTSVKLALTPQPRVIGEPIFVQPSSNLVVKVEGVIQHHGKKPSVYRSIESVQLTLSSQPMPTRPNDVKFQM
;
A
#
# COMPACT_ATOMS: atom_id res chain seq x y z
N MET A 1 12.89 -1.17 33.94
CA MET A 1 12.68 -1.95 32.69
C MET A 1 12.46 -1.08 31.45
N LYS A 2 11.38 -0.27 31.38
CA LYS A 2 11.05 0.53 30.18
C LYS A 2 12.19 1.41 29.64
N THR A 3 12.96 2.05 30.52
CA THR A 3 14.13 2.85 30.14
C THR A 3 15.23 2.01 29.51
N TYR A 4 15.56 0.85 30.09
CA TYR A 4 16.56 -0.08 29.54
C TYR A 4 16.16 -0.58 28.14
N LEU A 5 14.89 -0.98 27.97
CA LEU A 5 14.38 -1.41 26.67
C LEU A 5 14.48 -0.29 25.63
N LYS A 6 14.16 0.96 26.01
CA LYS A 6 14.30 2.13 25.11
C LYS A 6 15.76 2.36 24.69
N CYS A 7 16.70 2.30 25.63
CA CYS A 7 18.13 2.46 25.34
C CYS A 7 18.61 1.35 24.39
N GLY A 8 18.21 0.09 24.65
CA GLY A 8 18.50 -1.03 23.78
C GLY A 8 18.00 -0.80 22.35
N ILE A 9 16.72 -0.41 22.19
CA ILE A 9 16.13 -0.10 20.87
C ILE A 9 16.89 1.03 20.15
N GLN A 10 17.30 2.09 20.88
CA GLN A 10 18.05 3.20 20.28
C GLN A 10 19.45 2.75 19.81
N LEU A 11 20.13 1.93 20.60
CA LEU A 11 21.43 1.36 20.23
C LEU A 11 21.31 0.40 19.03
N SER A 12 20.25 -0.43 18.97
CA SER A 12 19.99 -1.34 17.84
C SER A 12 19.82 -0.60 16.51
N LYS A 13 19.34 0.65 16.52
CA LYS A 13 19.22 1.47 15.30
C LYS A 13 20.56 1.94 14.75
N ILE A 14 21.58 2.03 15.61
CA ILE A 14 22.91 2.53 15.27
C ILE A 14 23.85 1.35 14.97
N ASN A 15 23.81 0.30 15.79
CA ASN A 15 24.63 -0.90 15.66
C ASN A 15 23.76 -2.15 15.42
N LYS A 16 23.88 -2.72 14.20
CA LYS A 16 23.10 -3.89 13.77
C LYS A 16 23.44 -5.17 14.53
N GLU A 17 24.73 -5.42 14.80
CA GLU A 17 25.20 -6.61 15.53
C GLU A 17 24.67 -6.60 16.97
N PHE A 18 24.73 -5.44 17.63
CA PHE A 18 24.08 -5.25 18.92
C PHE A 18 22.58 -5.49 18.84
N GLY A 19 21.92 -4.98 17.80
CA GLY A 19 20.50 -5.21 17.55
C GLY A 19 20.13 -6.69 17.49
N GLN A 20 20.92 -7.51 16.77
CA GLN A 20 20.71 -8.96 16.66
C GLN A 20 20.80 -9.64 18.02
N ARG A 21 21.92 -9.48 18.74
CA ARG A 21 22.11 -10.07 20.08
C ARG A 21 21.04 -9.61 21.08
N PHE A 22 20.65 -8.34 21.01
CA PHE A 22 19.60 -7.80 21.88
C PHE A 22 18.22 -8.38 21.55
N GLY A 23 17.92 -8.61 20.26
CA GLY A 23 16.70 -9.28 19.82
C GLY A 23 16.63 -10.73 20.30
N GLU A 24 17.73 -11.47 20.20
CA GLU A 24 17.86 -12.85 20.70
C GLU A 24 17.62 -12.94 22.22
N MET A 25 18.29 -12.08 22.98
CA MET A 25 18.13 -12.01 24.43
C MET A 25 16.66 -11.72 24.81
N ILE A 26 16.01 -10.76 24.14
CA ILE A 26 14.59 -10.46 24.38
C ILE A 26 13.71 -11.64 24.00
N ALA A 27 14.00 -12.36 22.92
CA ALA A 27 13.22 -13.52 22.48
C ALA A 27 13.31 -14.67 23.48
N GLN A 28 14.48 -14.93 24.05
CA GLN A 28 14.67 -15.91 25.12
C GLN A 28 13.87 -15.53 26.38
N MET A 29 13.84 -14.24 26.74
CA MET A 29 13.02 -13.75 27.87
C MET A 29 11.50 -13.93 27.69
N ILE A 30 11.02 -14.08 26.44
CA ILE A 30 9.61 -14.39 26.15
C ILE A 30 9.31 -15.87 26.41
N GLU A 31 10.29 -16.73 26.14
CA GLU A 31 10.20 -18.18 26.29
C GLU A 31 10.26 -18.60 27.76
N GLU A 32 11.08 -17.94 28.57
CA GLU A 32 11.18 -18.17 30.00
C GLU A 32 9.95 -17.59 30.72
N ASP A 33 8.97 -18.44 31.05
CA ASP A 33 7.73 -18.12 31.80
C ASP A 33 7.97 -17.72 33.27
N ALA A 34 9.09 -17.06 33.57
CA ALA A 34 9.57 -16.76 34.92
C ALA A 34 8.72 -15.68 35.61
N GLY A 35 7.50 -16.02 36.03
CA GLY A 35 6.65 -15.22 36.92
C GLY A 35 6.38 -13.78 36.43
N GLN A 36 6.55 -13.52 35.13
CA GLN A 36 6.47 -12.16 34.60
C GLN A 36 5.01 -11.71 34.59
N SER A 37 4.71 -10.59 35.26
CA SER A 37 3.38 -9.99 35.16
C SER A 37 3.04 -9.68 33.68
N PRO A 38 1.76 -9.79 33.26
CA PRO A 38 1.34 -9.49 31.88
C PRO A 38 1.81 -8.12 31.35
N ALA A 39 1.93 -7.12 32.23
CA ALA A 39 2.43 -5.79 31.89
C ALA A 39 3.93 -5.79 31.50
N HIS A 40 4.75 -6.66 32.11
CA HIS A 40 6.16 -6.81 31.75
C HIS A 40 6.31 -7.51 30.40
N LEU A 41 5.60 -8.63 30.21
CA LEU A 41 5.62 -9.36 28.94
C LEU A 41 5.17 -8.48 27.77
N LYS A 42 4.15 -7.64 27.97
CA LYS A 42 3.73 -6.63 26.99
C LYS A 42 4.87 -5.68 26.60
N LEU A 43 5.62 -5.15 27.57
CA LEU A 43 6.75 -4.26 27.30
C LEU A 43 7.88 -4.97 26.54
N ILE A 44 8.14 -6.24 26.86
CA ILE A 44 9.11 -7.09 26.14
C ILE A 44 8.66 -7.28 24.69
N CYS A 45 7.40 -7.63 24.44
CA CYS A 45 6.87 -7.77 23.08
C CYS A 45 6.92 -6.45 22.30
N GLU A 46 6.55 -5.32 22.91
CA GLU A 46 6.66 -3.99 22.28
C GLU A 46 8.12 -3.66 21.92
N ALA A 47 9.06 -3.99 22.80
CA ALA A 47 10.48 -3.80 22.55
C ALA A 47 10.99 -4.71 21.43
N LEU A 48 10.60 -5.99 21.43
CA LEU A 48 10.96 -6.93 20.38
C LEU A 48 10.48 -6.43 19.02
N GLY A 49 9.20 -6.02 18.90
CA GLY A 49 8.65 -5.44 17.68
C GLY A 49 9.40 -4.19 17.19
N ALA A 50 9.85 -3.34 18.12
CA ALA A 50 10.65 -2.15 17.79
C ALA A 50 12.07 -2.49 17.32
N VAL A 51 12.74 -3.45 17.96
CA VAL A 51 14.07 -3.95 17.55
C VAL A 51 13.97 -4.61 16.18
N CYS A 52 12.99 -5.49 16.02
CA CYS A 52 12.62 -6.11 14.76
C CYS A 52 12.49 -5.06 13.64
N SER A 53 11.81 -3.94 13.92
CA SER A 53 11.59 -2.90 12.90
C SER A 53 12.88 -2.22 12.38
N SER A 54 14.00 -2.38 13.10
CA SER A 54 15.29 -1.85 12.71
C SER A 54 16.03 -2.73 11.69
N PHE A 55 15.77 -4.05 11.69
CA PHE A 55 16.37 -4.97 10.73
C PHE A 55 15.80 -4.70 9.34
N ALA A 56 16.66 -4.24 8.43
CA ALA A 56 16.32 -4.01 7.03
C ALA A 56 16.90 -5.15 6.19
N ARG A 57 16.03 -5.92 5.51
CA ARG A 57 16.42 -6.95 4.54
C ARG A 57 16.39 -6.40 3.12
N TYR A 58 17.16 -7.05 2.24
CA TYR A 58 16.82 -7.16 0.82
C TYR A 58 15.80 -8.29 0.69
N TYR A 59 14.54 -7.98 0.94
CA TYR A 59 13.47 -8.96 0.82
C TYR A 59 13.24 -9.28 -0.66
N VAL A 60 13.62 -10.47 -1.09
CA VAL A 60 13.25 -11.00 -2.40
C VAL A 60 12.18 -12.06 -2.16
N PHE A 61 10.96 -11.80 -2.62
CA PHE A 61 9.89 -12.78 -2.63
C PHE A 61 10.24 -13.80 -3.73
N SER A 62 11.08 -14.78 -3.40
CA SER A 62 11.53 -15.82 -4.32
C SER A 62 11.12 -17.19 -3.81
N LEU A 63 10.55 -18.01 -4.69
CA LEU A 63 10.41 -19.45 -4.48
C LEU A 63 11.78 -20.16 -4.56
N GLU A 64 12.74 -19.53 -5.23
CA GLU A 64 14.13 -20.00 -5.35
C GLU A 64 14.98 -19.19 -4.37
N GLN A 65 15.25 -19.79 -3.21
CA GLN A 65 16.29 -19.32 -2.31
C GLN A 65 17.62 -19.45 -3.05
N SER A 66 18.11 -18.36 -3.65
CA SER A 66 19.50 -18.32 -4.11
C SER A 66 20.40 -18.20 -2.89
N ALA A 67 21.41 -19.07 -2.83
CA ALA A 67 22.30 -19.31 -1.69
C ALA A 67 23.26 -18.16 -1.34
N ASP A 68 23.07 -16.94 -1.88
CA ASP A 68 23.83 -15.77 -1.43
C ASP A 68 23.11 -15.14 -0.23
N GLU A 69 23.41 -15.75 0.90
CA GLU A 69 22.90 -15.53 2.24
C GLU A 69 23.10 -14.09 2.74
N LEU A 70 22.00 -13.49 3.20
CA LEU A 70 22.03 -12.56 4.32
C LEU A 70 21.11 -13.19 5.38
N GLU A 71 21.74 -13.71 6.45
CA GLU A 71 21.09 -14.29 7.63
C GLU A 71 19.85 -13.49 7.98
N ASN A 72 18.70 -14.17 8.06
CA ASN A 72 17.50 -13.54 8.57
C ASN A 72 17.69 -13.39 10.09
N PRO A 73 17.88 -12.18 10.65
CA PRO A 73 18.00 -12.04 12.09
C PRO A 73 16.72 -12.48 12.83
N TYR A 74 15.62 -12.67 12.09
CA TYR A 74 14.39 -13.22 12.61
C TYR A 74 14.29 -14.74 12.58
N GLU A 75 15.12 -15.47 11.81
CA GLU A 75 15.13 -16.94 11.87
C GLU A 75 15.49 -17.42 13.27
N ILE A 76 16.30 -16.64 13.99
CA ILE A 76 16.70 -16.92 15.37
C ILE A 76 15.57 -16.62 16.36
N ILE A 77 14.76 -15.59 16.11
CA ILE A 77 13.71 -15.10 17.02
C ILE A 77 12.37 -15.83 16.81
N LEU A 78 12.06 -16.22 15.57
CA LEU A 78 10.78 -16.81 15.18
C LEU A 78 10.43 -18.10 15.94
N PRO A 79 11.35 -19.04 16.21
CA PRO A 79 11.06 -20.23 17.01
C PRO A 79 10.53 -19.92 18.41
N SER A 80 11.14 -18.97 19.13
CA SER A 80 10.70 -18.59 20.48
C SER A 80 9.33 -17.89 20.45
N ILE A 81 9.05 -17.05 19.44
CA ILE A 81 7.73 -16.46 19.25
C ILE A 81 6.67 -17.54 18.99
N LEU A 82 6.95 -18.48 18.07
CA LEU A 82 6.02 -19.55 17.74
C LEU A 82 5.75 -20.47 18.92
N LYS A 83 6.79 -20.85 19.68
CA LYS A 83 6.65 -21.66 20.89
C LYS A 83 5.78 -20.96 21.93
N LYS A 84 5.93 -19.64 22.10
CA LYS A 84 5.07 -18.87 23.01
C LYS A 84 3.62 -18.76 22.50
N LEU A 85 3.43 -18.58 21.20
CA LEU A 85 2.09 -18.58 20.61
C LEU A 85 1.41 -19.96 20.78
N GLU A 86 2.16 -21.06 20.60
CA GLU A 86 1.70 -22.43 20.82
C GLU A 86 1.31 -22.66 22.30
N SER A 87 2.00 -22.06 23.27
CA SER A 87 1.61 -22.20 24.69
C SER A 87 0.28 -21.52 25.02
N TYR A 88 -0.08 -20.43 24.33
CA TYR A 88 -1.40 -19.81 24.49
C TYR A 88 -2.52 -20.63 23.87
N VAL A 89 -2.22 -21.46 22.87
CA VAL A 89 -3.17 -22.40 22.26
C VAL A 89 -3.48 -23.55 23.22
N THR A 90 -2.48 -24.08 23.94
CA THR A 90 -2.65 -25.25 24.82
C THR A 90 -3.38 -24.94 26.13
N LEU A 91 -3.41 -23.69 26.58
CA LEU A 91 -3.96 -23.28 27.88
C LEU A 91 -5.51 -23.13 27.92
N HIS A 92 -6.24 -23.49 26.86
CA HIS A 92 -7.72 -23.43 26.79
C HIS A 92 -8.34 -22.09 27.26
N GLY A 93 -8.12 -21.05 26.45
CA GLY A 93 -8.87 -19.79 26.53
C GLY A 93 -7.96 -18.58 26.69
N CYS A 94 -8.05 -17.63 25.76
CA CYS A 94 -7.37 -16.35 25.88
C CYS A 94 -8.18 -15.42 26.79
N ASN A 95 -7.67 -15.05 27.96
CA ASN A 95 -8.24 -13.94 28.71
C ASN A 95 -7.99 -12.62 27.95
N ARG A 96 -8.60 -11.52 28.42
CA ARG A 96 -8.46 -10.20 27.78
C ARG A 96 -7.01 -9.71 27.73
N ASP A 97 -6.23 -9.98 28.79
CA ASP A 97 -4.81 -9.61 28.84
C ASP A 97 -3.95 -10.51 27.95
N ASP A 98 -4.29 -11.80 27.84
CA ASP A 98 -3.63 -12.75 26.93
C ASP A 98 -3.89 -12.37 25.47
N SER A 99 -5.11 -11.91 25.15
CA SER A 99 -5.48 -11.46 23.81
C SER A 99 -4.57 -10.33 23.32
N ALA A 100 -4.24 -9.37 24.19
CA ALA A 100 -3.33 -8.27 23.84
C ALA A 100 -1.90 -8.74 23.56
N ILE A 101 -1.44 -9.75 24.28
CA ILE A 101 -0.10 -10.35 24.10
C ILE A 101 -0.08 -11.18 22.81
N VAL A 102 -1.09 -12.02 22.59
CA VAL A 102 -1.25 -12.80 21.36
C VAL A 102 -1.26 -11.90 20.12
N GLU A 103 -2.01 -10.80 20.14
CA GLU A 103 -2.02 -9.83 19.04
C GLU A 103 -0.63 -9.23 18.76
N LEU A 104 0.14 -8.91 19.81
CA LEU A 104 1.49 -8.39 19.68
C LEU A 104 2.43 -9.44 19.10
N LEU A 105 2.41 -10.67 19.63
CA LEU A 105 3.23 -11.78 19.13
C LEU A 105 2.89 -12.13 17.68
N CYS A 106 1.60 -12.20 17.33
CA CYS A 106 1.14 -12.36 15.95
C CYS A 106 1.66 -11.22 15.06
N SER A 107 1.59 -9.96 15.52
CA SER A 107 2.11 -8.82 14.75
C SER A 107 3.62 -8.90 14.53
N ILE A 108 4.40 -9.34 15.51
CA ILE A 108 5.85 -9.49 15.39
C ILE A 108 6.19 -10.66 14.45
N CYS A 109 5.47 -11.77 14.56
CA CYS A 109 5.59 -12.91 13.64
C CYS A 109 5.28 -12.48 12.20
N LEU A 110 4.17 -11.80 11.95
CA LEU A 110 3.80 -11.33 10.60
C LEU A 110 4.80 -10.31 10.05
N GLN A 111 5.33 -9.42 10.91
CA GLN A 111 6.40 -8.51 10.52
C GLN A 111 7.69 -9.23 10.12
N SER A 112 8.04 -10.31 10.83
CA SER A 112 9.21 -11.13 10.50
C SER A 112 9.10 -11.84 9.16
N LEU A 113 7.86 -12.06 8.71
CA LEU A 113 7.52 -12.68 7.44
C LEU A 113 7.32 -11.68 6.30
N LEU A 114 7.59 -10.39 6.51
CA LEU A 114 7.47 -9.39 5.47
C LEU A 114 8.30 -9.83 4.25
N GLY A 115 7.69 -9.89 3.08
CA GLY A 115 8.38 -10.31 1.87
C GLY A 115 8.74 -11.81 1.79
N SER A 116 8.14 -12.68 2.63
CA SER A 116 8.28 -14.14 2.55
C SER A 116 6.93 -14.86 2.63
N TYR A 117 6.87 -16.09 2.12
CA TYR A 117 5.71 -16.96 2.25
C TYR A 117 5.56 -17.49 3.67
N MET A 118 4.32 -17.75 4.07
CA MET A 118 4.02 -18.39 5.34
C MET A 118 4.23 -19.90 5.22
N THR A 119 5.06 -20.46 6.10
CA THR A 119 5.28 -21.90 6.15
C THR A 119 4.06 -22.61 6.75
N GLU A 120 3.94 -23.91 6.48
CA GLU A 120 2.86 -24.73 7.02
C GLU A 120 2.80 -24.67 8.55
N ARG A 121 3.96 -24.77 9.23
CA ARG A 121 4.02 -24.67 10.69
C ARG A 121 3.38 -23.39 11.21
N ILE A 122 3.73 -22.25 10.61
CA ILE A 122 3.21 -20.94 11.02
C ILE A 122 1.70 -20.88 10.79
N MET A 123 1.24 -21.30 9.61
CA MET A 123 -0.20 -21.32 9.31
C MET A 123 -0.98 -22.23 10.25
N ARG A 124 -0.46 -23.40 10.63
CA ARG A 124 -1.08 -24.25 11.64
C ARG A 124 -1.22 -23.50 12.97
N VAL A 125 -0.18 -22.83 13.46
CA VAL A 125 -0.25 -22.03 14.70
C VAL A 125 -1.34 -20.95 14.60
N PHE A 126 -1.38 -20.19 13.51
CA PHE A 126 -2.42 -19.18 13.30
C PHE A 126 -3.83 -19.78 13.25
N SER A 127 -4.04 -20.92 12.58
CA SER A 127 -5.35 -21.58 12.54
C SER A 127 -5.86 -21.94 13.94
N HIS A 128 -5.00 -22.44 14.82
CA HIS A 128 -5.38 -22.75 16.21
C HIS A 128 -5.65 -21.48 17.04
N ILE A 129 -4.85 -20.42 16.86
CA ILE A 129 -5.11 -19.12 17.50
C ILE A 129 -6.47 -18.57 17.09
N LEU A 130 -6.81 -18.64 15.80
CA LEU A 130 -8.09 -18.14 15.29
C LEU A 130 -9.29 -18.89 15.86
N GLN A 131 -9.16 -20.20 16.14
CA GLN A 131 -10.21 -20.99 16.78
C GLN A 131 -10.46 -20.62 18.25
N THR A 132 -9.43 -20.13 18.94
CA THR A 132 -9.48 -19.79 20.37
C THR A 132 -9.68 -18.30 20.65
N SER A 133 -9.54 -17.46 19.62
CA SER A 133 -9.64 -16.00 19.71
C SER A 133 -11.04 -15.48 19.40
N ASP A 134 -11.43 -14.40 20.06
CA ASP A 134 -12.67 -13.68 19.75
C ASP A 134 -12.59 -12.93 18.41
N CYS A 135 -13.76 -12.56 17.86
CA CYS A 135 -13.87 -11.90 16.56
C CYS A 135 -13.07 -10.58 16.46
N TRP A 136 -12.93 -9.83 17.55
CA TRP A 136 -12.17 -8.59 17.55
C TRP A 136 -10.67 -8.84 17.51
N THR A 137 -10.17 -9.80 18.28
CA THR A 137 -8.79 -10.27 18.20
C THR A 137 -8.45 -10.80 16.80
N GLN A 138 -9.34 -11.61 16.21
CA GLN A 138 -9.20 -12.07 14.82
C GLN A 138 -9.12 -10.89 13.84
N TYR A 139 -9.99 -9.89 13.96
CA TYR A 139 -9.95 -8.69 13.12
C TYR A 139 -8.60 -7.94 13.25
N ARG A 140 -8.07 -7.83 14.47
CA ARG A 140 -6.79 -7.16 14.71
C ARG A 140 -5.61 -7.94 14.16
N ILE A 141 -5.65 -9.28 14.19
CA ILE A 141 -4.69 -10.14 13.50
C ILE A 141 -4.79 -9.92 12.00
N ALA A 142 -6.00 -9.95 11.41
CA ALA A 142 -6.20 -9.71 9.97
C ALA A 142 -5.64 -8.35 9.52
N ARG A 143 -5.85 -7.30 10.31
CA ARG A 143 -5.27 -5.98 10.08
C ARG A 143 -3.74 -6.02 10.04
N SER A 144 -3.11 -6.69 11.02
CA SER A 144 -1.65 -6.87 11.03
C SER A 144 -1.18 -7.69 9.82
N SER A 145 -1.92 -8.72 9.43
CA SER A 145 -1.63 -9.53 8.25
C SER A 145 -1.64 -8.69 6.98
N SER A 146 -2.67 -7.85 6.78
CA SER A 146 -2.72 -6.90 5.66
C SER A 146 -1.61 -5.85 5.70
N ARG A 147 -1.23 -5.38 6.89
CA ARG A 147 -0.17 -4.38 7.07
C ARG A 147 1.21 -4.93 6.68
N TYR A 148 1.50 -6.20 6.97
CA TYR A 148 2.77 -6.84 6.68
C TYR A 148 2.75 -7.74 5.43
N GLY A 149 1.71 -7.63 4.60
CA GLY A 149 1.67 -8.27 3.29
C GLY A 149 1.25 -9.75 3.26
N GLN A 150 0.79 -10.28 4.39
CA GLN A 150 0.31 -11.66 4.52
C GLN A 150 -1.18 -11.75 4.13
N HIS A 151 -1.46 -11.47 2.86
CA HIS A 151 -2.83 -11.30 2.36
C HIS A 151 -3.65 -12.59 2.36
N PHE A 152 -3.02 -13.76 2.26
CA PHE A 152 -3.73 -15.05 2.32
C PHE A 152 -4.45 -15.22 3.66
N LEU A 153 -3.71 -15.08 4.76
CA LEU A 153 -4.26 -15.11 6.11
C LEU A 153 -5.30 -14.00 6.32
N ALA A 154 -5.04 -12.79 5.82
CA ALA A 154 -5.97 -11.67 5.96
C ALA A 154 -7.32 -11.94 5.26
N ALA A 155 -7.29 -12.42 4.02
CA ALA A 155 -8.48 -12.73 3.23
C ALA A 155 -9.34 -13.79 3.92
N MET A 156 -8.72 -14.84 4.45
CA MET A 156 -9.37 -15.92 5.18
C MET A 156 -10.12 -15.39 6.40
N ILE A 157 -9.45 -14.55 7.21
CA ILE A 157 -10.06 -13.98 8.42
C ILE A 157 -11.19 -13.00 8.07
N TYR A 158 -10.97 -12.06 7.14
CA TYR A 158 -12.03 -11.11 6.77
C TYR A 158 -13.27 -11.81 6.19
N GLN A 159 -13.08 -12.85 5.37
CA GLN A 159 -14.17 -13.63 4.81
C GLN A 159 -14.95 -14.36 5.92
N SER A 160 -14.26 -14.95 6.89
CA SER A 160 -14.90 -15.56 8.05
C SER A 160 -15.68 -14.53 8.87
N LEU A 161 -15.04 -13.42 9.25
CA LEU A 161 -15.66 -12.38 10.08
C LEU A 161 -16.87 -11.72 9.40
N SER A 162 -16.86 -11.56 8.07
CA SER A 162 -17.97 -10.95 7.32
C SER A 162 -19.31 -11.68 7.54
N LYS A 163 -19.28 -12.98 7.87
CA LYS A 163 -20.46 -13.81 8.13
C LYS A 163 -21.00 -13.66 9.56
N HIS A 164 -20.21 -13.09 10.47
CA HIS A 164 -20.53 -12.99 11.90
C HIS A 164 -20.97 -11.58 12.32
N VAL A 165 -21.03 -10.63 11.39
CA VAL A 165 -21.33 -9.23 11.66
C VAL A 165 -22.78 -8.91 11.29
N SER A 166 -23.51 -8.28 12.23
CA SER A 166 -24.91 -7.89 12.05
C SER A 166 -25.10 -6.54 11.35
N LEU A 167 -24.11 -5.64 11.41
CA LEU A 167 -24.20 -4.32 10.79
C LEU A 167 -23.76 -4.38 9.33
N GLU A 168 -24.68 -4.05 8.42
CA GLU A 168 -24.47 -4.09 6.97
C GLU A 168 -23.23 -3.30 6.51
N LYS A 169 -23.00 -2.09 7.06
CA LYS A 169 -21.81 -1.29 6.73
C LYS A 169 -20.51 -2.00 7.08
N LEU A 170 -20.47 -2.72 8.20
CA LEU A 170 -19.28 -3.48 8.61
C LEU A 170 -19.15 -4.77 7.80
N HIS A 171 -20.26 -5.40 7.39
CA HIS A 171 -20.24 -6.51 6.46
C HIS A 171 -19.59 -6.09 5.13
N PHE A 172 -20.05 -5.00 4.51
CA PHE A 172 -19.45 -4.47 3.28
C PHE A 172 -17.98 -4.09 3.46
N TYR A 173 -17.62 -3.46 4.58
CA TYR A 173 -16.22 -3.17 4.89
C TYR A 173 -15.36 -4.44 4.89
N LEU A 174 -15.77 -5.48 5.61
CA LEU A 174 -15.02 -6.74 5.69
C LEU A 174 -14.97 -7.48 4.34
N VAL A 175 -16.05 -7.44 3.56
CA VAL A 175 -16.08 -7.98 2.19
C VAL A 175 -15.07 -7.25 1.30
N ALA A 176 -15.02 -5.91 1.37
CA ALA A 176 -14.04 -5.14 0.62
C ALA A 176 -12.60 -5.47 1.03
N MET A 177 -12.33 -5.61 2.34
CA MET A 177 -11.03 -6.03 2.85
C MET A 177 -10.62 -7.42 2.37
N SER A 178 -11.57 -8.35 2.32
CA SER A 178 -11.36 -9.68 1.75
C SER A 178 -11.05 -9.58 0.26
N GLN A 179 -11.82 -8.82 -0.52
CA GLN A 179 -11.59 -8.62 -1.96
C GLN A 179 -10.20 -8.04 -2.27
N ILE A 180 -9.76 -7.01 -1.54
CA ILE A 180 -8.40 -6.45 -1.66
C ILE A 180 -7.35 -7.52 -1.36
N SER A 181 -7.53 -8.29 -0.28
CA SER A 181 -6.57 -9.31 0.12
C SER A 181 -6.52 -10.48 -0.88
N LYS A 182 -7.66 -10.90 -1.44
CA LYS A 182 -7.72 -11.90 -2.52
C LYS A 182 -7.01 -11.42 -3.78
N ALA A 183 -7.19 -10.15 -4.16
CA ALA A 183 -6.51 -9.56 -5.31
C ALA A 183 -4.98 -9.64 -5.15
N GLU A 184 -4.47 -9.26 -3.98
CA GLU A 184 -3.04 -9.34 -3.70
C GLU A 184 -2.55 -10.79 -3.63
N CYS A 185 -3.36 -11.75 -3.15
CA CYS A 185 -2.98 -13.17 -3.21
C CYS A 185 -2.76 -13.66 -4.65
N ILE A 186 -3.66 -13.30 -5.57
CA ILE A 186 -3.53 -13.67 -7.00
C ILE A 186 -2.27 -13.06 -7.60
N LEU A 187 -1.99 -11.79 -7.28
CA LEU A 187 -0.76 -11.10 -7.71
C LEU A 187 0.49 -11.75 -7.14
N ILE A 188 0.46 -12.29 -5.94
CA ILE A 188 1.64 -12.86 -5.26
C ILE A 188 1.88 -14.32 -5.67
N HIS A 189 0.83 -15.15 -5.68
CA HIS A 189 0.91 -16.60 -5.86
C HIS A 189 0.72 -17.05 -7.30
N GLY A 190 0.11 -16.24 -8.15
CA GLY A 190 -0.20 -16.60 -9.54
C GLY A 190 -1.29 -17.66 -9.69
N ILE A 191 -2.07 -17.89 -8.64
CA ILE A 191 -3.16 -18.86 -8.58
C ILE A 191 -4.41 -18.14 -8.08
N ASP A 192 -5.59 -18.56 -8.53
CA ASP A 192 -6.85 -18.08 -8.00
C ASP A 192 -6.96 -18.32 -6.48
N TYR A 193 -7.59 -17.41 -5.74
CA TYR A 193 -7.64 -17.50 -4.29
C TYR A 193 -8.40 -18.74 -3.79
N ASP A 194 -9.50 -19.13 -4.42
CA ASP A 194 -10.30 -20.26 -3.93
C ASP A 194 -9.57 -21.59 -4.23
N GLN A 195 -8.83 -21.66 -5.33
CA GLN A 195 -7.91 -22.78 -5.61
C GLN A 195 -6.76 -22.84 -4.60
N LEU A 196 -6.15 -21.69 -4.28
CA LEU A 196 -5.10 -21.58 -3.27
C LEU A 196 -5.59 -22.02 -1.89
N LEU A 197 -6.80 -21.62 -1.51
CA LEU A 197 -7.41 -22.00 -0.23
C LEU A 197 -7.61 -23.51 -0.11
N ASN A 198 -8.04 -24.17 -1.19
CA ASN A 198 -8.23 -25.62 -1.22
C ASN A 198 -6.92 -26.41 -1.27
N ALA A 199 -5.87 -25.83 -1.85
CA ALA A 199 -4.57 -26.47 -2.00
C ALA A 199 -3.67 -26.31 -0.76
N PHE A 200 -3.95 -25.36 0.11
CA PHE A 200 -3.14 -25.10 1.30
C PHE A 200 -3.34 -26.21 2.35
N PRO A 201 -2.27 -26.80 2.95
CA PRO A 201 -0.87 -26.36 2.94
C PRO A 201 0.02 -26.93 1.81
N ASP A 202 -0.43 -27.92 1.06
CA ASP A 202 0.36 -28.70 0.10
C ASP A 202 0.46 -28.05 -1.30
N LEU A 203 0.88 -26.78 -1.32
CA LEU A 203 1.03 -25.95 -2.53
C LEU A 203 1.96 -26.54 -3.61
N ILE A 204 2.88 -27.44 -3.24
CA ILE A 204 3.92 -28.01 -4.11
C ILE A 204 3.44 -29.30 -4.82
N LEU A 205 2.40 -29.96 -4.30
CA LEU A 205 1.99 -31.30 -4.75
C LEU A 205 0.92 -31.30 -5.83
N LEU A 206 0.18 -30.21 -5.98
CA LEU A 206 -0.85 -30.07 -7.00
C LEU A 206 -0.24 -29.32 -8.18
N GLY A 207 -0.20 -29.95 -9.36
CA GLY A 207 0.18 -29.32 -10.63
C GLY A 207 -0.85 -28.26 -11.07
N ILE A 208 -1.15 -27.30 -10.20
CA ILE A 208 -2.14 -26.25 -10.40
C ILE A 208 -1.61 -25.35 -11.53
N PRO A 209 -2.41 -25.13 -12.59
CA PRO A 209 -1.99 -24.28 -13.67
C PRO A 209 -1.78 -22.85 -13.15
N GLN A 210 -0.55 -22.35 -13.33
CA GLN A 210 -0.20 -20.97 -13.00
C GLN A 210 -0.86 -20.03 -14.01
N MET A 211 -1.49 -18.97 -13.50
CA MET A 211 -2.07 -17.93 -14.33
C MET A 211 -0.96 -17.13 -15.02
N THR A 212 -1.20 -16.75 -16.28
CA THR A 212 -0.31 -15.83 -16.98
C THR A 212 -0.30 -14.46 -16.30
N LEU A 213 0.76 -13.67 -16.54
CA LEU A 213 0.87 -12.32 -15.99
C LEU A 213 -0.34 -11.43 -16.36
N LEU A 214 -0.86 -11.59 -17.58
CA LEU A 214 -2.03 -10.86 -18.06
C LEU A 214 -3.30 -11.24 -17.27
N GLU A 215 -3.56 -12.55 -17.10
CA GLU A 215 -4.71 -13.06 -16.36
C GLU A 215 -4.67 -12.67 -14.88
N ARG A 216 -3.48 -12.72 -14.25
CA ARG A 216 -3.27 -12.31 -12.85
C ARG A 216 -3.64 -10.85 -12.65
N LEU A 217 -3.10 -9.97 -13.50
CA LEU A 217 -3.37 -8.54 -13.44
C LEU A 217 -4.86 -8.24 -13.67
N ASN A 218 -5.47 -8.85 -14.69
CA ASN A 218 -6.89 -8.65 -14.98
C ASN A 218 -7.79 -9.09 -13.82
N SER A 219 -7.53 -10.27 -13.25
CA SER A 219 -8.29 -10.81 -12.11
C SER A 219 -8.17 -9.91 -10.87
N ALA A 220 -6.95 -9.43 -10.58
CA ALA A 220 -6.71 -8.51 -9.48
C ALA A 220 -7.40 -7.15 -9.69
N ILE A 221 -7.34 -6.57 -10.90
CA ILE A 221 -8.02 -5.32 -11.26
C ILE A 221 -9.54 -5.42 -11.04
N ASN A 222 -10.13 -6.55 -11.44
CA ASN A 222 -11.57 -6.80 -11.23
C ASN A 222 -11.92 -6.83 -9.74
N LEU A 223 -11.15 -7.57 -8.93
CA LEU A 223 -11.34 -7.61 -7.48
C LEU A 223 -11.14 -6.24 -6.82
N TYR A 224 -10.17 -5.45 -7.26
CA TYR A 224 -9.97 -4.08 -6.78
C TYR A 224 -11.13 -3.15 -7.15
N SER A 225 -11.68 -3.29 -8.35
CA SER A 225 -12.85 -2.52 -8.81
C SER A 225 -14.11 -2.88 -8.02
N MET A 226 -14.30 -4.17 -7.73
CA MET A 226 -15.33 -4.64 -6.81
C MET A 226 -15.12 -4.08 -5.40
N ALA A 227 -13.91 -4.18 -4.85
CA ALA A 227 -13.58 -3.66 -3.52
C ALA A 227 -13.83 -2.16 -3.40
N PHE A 228 -13.48 -1.38 -4.42
CA PHE A 228 -13.77 0.05 -4.46
C PHE A 228 -15.28 0.32 -4.40
N SER A 229 -16.08 -0.42 -5.17
CA SER A 229 -17.54 -0.29 -5.18
C SER A 229 -18.14 -0.67 -3.81
N THR A 230 -17.65 -1.75 -3.21
CA THR A 230 -18.04 -2.20 -1.87
C THR A 230 -17.66 -1.21 -0.77
N LEU A 231 -16.49 -0.56 -0.86
CA LEU A 231 -16.07 0.51 0.07
C LEU A 231 -16.97 1.75 -0.07
N LYS A 232 -17.41 2.09 -1.29
CA LYS A 232 -18.37 3.18 -1.49
C LYS A 232 -19.72 2.87 -0.84
N ALA A 233 -20.19 1.61 -0.89
CA ALA A 233 -21.39 1.17 -0.17
C ALA A 233 -21.24 1.24 1.37
N THR A 234 -20.02 1.08 1.88
CA THR A 234 -19.71 1.24 3.31
C THR A 234 -19.75 2.71 3.76
N SER A 235 -19.39 3.62 2.85
CA SER A 235 -19.22 5.04 3.15
C SER A 235 -20.55 5.74 3.46
N SER A 236 -20.56 6.67 4.41
CA SER A 236 -21.73 7.49 4.72
C SER A 236 -21.32 8.93 5.06
N PRO A 237 -22.25 9.92 5.02
CA PRO A 237 -21.91 11.30 5.35
C PRO A 237 -21.29 11.46 6.74
N GLN A 238 -21.73 10.65 7.72
CA GLN A 238 -21.19 10.66 9.08
C GLN A 238 -19.83 9.97 9.20
N ASN A 239 -19.63 8.89 8.43
CA ASN A 239 -18.40 8.10 8.42
C ASN A 239 -17.93 7.91 6.97
N PRO A 240 -17.25 8.91 6.38
CA PRO A 240 -16.78 8.83 5.01
C PRO A 240 -15.53 7.94 4.92
N MET A 241 -15.54 6.98 3.99
CA MET A 241 -14.39 6.11 3.71
C MET A 241 -13.47 6.69 2.63
N THR A 242 -13.19 8.00 2.70
CA THR A 242 -12.48 8.72 1.63
C THR A 242 -11.07 8.19 1.44
N PHE A 243 -10.28 8.10 2.52
CA PHE A 243 -8.89 7.66 2.43
C PHE A 243 -8.77 6.23 1.88
N GLN A 244 -9.59 5.32 2.41
CA GLN A 244 -9.63 3.91 1.99
C GLN A 244 -10.01 3.80 0.50
N SER A 245 -11.06 4.50 0.08
CA SER A 245 -11.51 4.53 -1.30
C SER A 245 -10.42 5.02 -2.25
N GLU A 246 -9.73 6.11 -1.90
CA GLU A 246 -8.67 6.69 -2.75
C GLU A 246 -7.46 5.76 -2.86
N ILE A 247 -7.00 5.14 -1.76
CA ILE A 247 -5.90 4.17 -1.80
C ILE A 247 -6.23 2.97 -2.69
N THR A 248 -7.43 2.40 -2.53
CA THR A 248 -7.89 1.25 -3.32
C THR A 248 -7.98 1.61 -4.80
N ASN A 249 -8.50 2.80 -5.12
CA ASN A 249 -8.58 3.30 -6.49
C ASN A 249 -7.20 3.52 -7.11
N LEU A 250 -6.26 4.14 -6.38
CA LEU A 250 -4.90 4.39 -6.86
C LEU A 250 -4.13 3.09 -7.12
N ARG A 251 -4.28 2.08 -6.24
CA ARG A 251 -3.71 0.75 -6.48
C ARG A 251 -4.31 0.09 -7.71
N CYS A 252 -5.63 0.21 -7.92
CA CYS A 252 -6.31 -0.29 -9.12
C CYS A 252 -5.76 0.38 -10.40
N GLN A 253 -5.68 1.71 -10.43
CA GLN A 253 -5.16 2.46 -11.57
C GLN A 253 -3.70 2.10 -11.87
N PHE A 254 -2.87 1.95 -10.84
CA PHE A 254 -1.49 1.49 -11.02
C PHE A 254 -1.43 0.11 -11.70
N LEU A 255 -2.23 -0.87 -11.23
CA LEU A 255 -2.30 -2.20 -11.84
C LEU A 255 -2.84 -2.16 -13.28
N GLN A 256 -3.80 -1.28 -13.58
CA GLN A 256 -4.31 -1.09 -14.95
C GLN A 256 -3.21 -0.59 -15.90
N VAL A 257 -2.31 0.28 -15.44
CA VAL A 257 -1.14 0.67 -16.24
C VAL A 257 -0.23 -0.53 -16.47
N LEU A 258 0.09 -1.30 -15.43
CA LEU A 258 0.96 -2.48 -15.60
C LEU A 258 0.34 -3.47 -16.61
N HIS A 259 -0.98 -3.67 -16.55
CA HIS A 259 -1.73 -4.49 -17.50
C HIS A 259 -1.64 -3.95 -18.94
N SER A 260 -1.77 -2.64 -19.14
CA SER A 260 -1.59 -1.97 -20.44
C SER A 260 -0.20 -2.21 -21.05
N ILE A 261 0.85 -2.22 -20.22
CA ILE A 261 2.22 -2.51 -20.67
C ILE A 261 2.36 -3.96 -21.13
N VAL A 262 1.75 -4.92 -20.42
CA VAL A 262 1.74 -6.34 -20.83
C VAL A 262 1.04 -6.51 -22.17
N ILE A 263 -0.10 -5.84 -22.38
CA ILE A 263 -0.80 -5.83 -23.67
C ILE A 263 0.12 -5.24 -24.75
N SER A 264 0.78 -4.12 -24.47
CA SER A 264 1.70 -3.47 -25.42
C SER A 264 2.84 -4.39 -25.84
N ARG A 265 3.37 -5.22 -24.92
CA ARG A 265 4.36 -6.26 -25.26
C ARG A 265 3.76 -7.29 -26.21
N ASN A 266 2.57 -7.82 -25.90
CA ASN A 266 1.94 -8.84 -26.72
C ASN A 266 1.61 -8.31 -28.12
N THR A 267 1.16 -7.07 -28.23
CA THR A 267 0.92 -6.39 -29.51
C THR A 267 2.20 -6.26 -30.34
N LEU A 268 3.34 -5.93 -29.71
CA LEU A 268 4.62 -5.84 -30.42
C LEU A 268 5.01 -7.16 -31.11
N CYS A 269 4.68 -8.31 -30.50
CA CYS A 269 4.99 -9.62 -31.07
C CYS A 269 4.04 -10.03 -32.21
N ILE A 270 2.78 -9.58 -32.18
CA ILE A 270 1.71 -10.10 -33.06
C ILE A 270 1.41 -9.12 -34.21
N ALA A 271 1.59 -7.82 -34.01
CA ALA A 271 1.27 -6.79 -34.98
C ALA A 271 2.55 -6.10 -35.50
N PRO A 272 2.94 -6.28 -36.77
CA PRO A 272 4.05 -5.54 -37.34
C PRO A 272 3.71 -4.04 -37.41
N PRO A 273 4.73 -3.15 -37.40
CA PRO A 273 4.47 -1.72 -37.54
C PRO A 273 3.75 -1.39 -38.84
N SER A 274 2.78 -0.47 -38.77
CA SER A 274 2.02 -0.05 -39.96
C SER A 274 2.91 0.53 -41.06
N ALA A 275 2.52 0.39 -42.32
CA ALA A 275 3.30 0.89 -43.46
C ALA A 275 3.57 2.42 -43.41
N ILE A 276 2.69 3.17 -42.73
CA ILE A 276 2.83 4.63 -42.52
C ILE A 276 3.76 5.00 -41.35
N SER A 277 4.20 4.04 -40.54
CA SER A 277 5.01 4.33 -39.33
C SER A 277 6.39 4.88 -39.69
N SER A 278 6.95 4.45 -40.83
CA SER A 278 8.24 4.92 -41.34
C SER A 278 8.17 6.38 -41.81
N THR A 279 7.13 6.74 -42.57
CA THR A 279 6.88 8.10 -43.05
C THR A 279 6.53 9.04 -41.90
N LEU A 280 5.73 8.57 -40.93
CA LEU A 280 5.41 9.33 -39.72
C LEU A 280 6.66 9.64 -38.88
N ALA A 281 7.55 8.67 -38.70
CA ALA A 281 8.81 8.85 -37.98
C ALA A 281 9.72 9.90 -38.63
N GLN A 282 9.76 9.93 -39.97
CA GLN A 282 10.50 10.96 -40.72
C GLN A 282 9.87 12.35 -40.55
N ASN A 283 8.55 12.46 -40.69
CA ASN A 283 7.82 13.73 -40.60
C ASN A 283 7.90 14.35 -39.20
N LEU A 284 7.75 13.53 -38.14
CA LEU A 284 7.80 13.98 -36.74
C LEU A 284 9.22 14.10 -36.19
N ARG A 285 10.24 13.71 -36.98
CA ARG A 285 11.65 13.62 -36.53
C ARG A 285 11.81 12.78 -35.25
N ASP A 286 10.99 11.74 -35.12
CA ASP A 286 10.95 10.85 -33.96
C ASP A 286 11.15 9.40 -34.43
N PRO A 287 12.36 8.83 -34.28
CA PRO A 287 12.67 7.50 -34.79
C PRO A 287 11.85 6.39 -34.10
N LEU A 288 11.33 6.64 -32.90
CA LEU A 288 10.54 5.65 -32.15
C LEU A 288 9.10 5.53 -32.69
N GLN A 289 8.63 6.49 -33.49
CA GLN A 289 7.34 6.38 -34.17
C GLN A 289 7.33 5.28 -35.24
N LYS A 290 8.48 4.71 -35.61
CA LYS A 290 8.56 3.48 -36.41
C LYS A 290 7.85 2.31 -35.76
N PHE A 291 7.67 2.30 -34.44
CA PHE A 291 6.93 1.28 -33.69
C PHE A 291 5.45 1.68 -33.44
N GLY A 292 5.01 2.80 -34.02
CA GLY A 292 3.62 3.24 -34.13
C GLY A 292 2.83 3.17 -32.83
N HIS A 293 1.85 2.25 -32.80
CA HIS A 293 0.92 2.09 -31.68
C HIS A 293 1.63 1.81 -30.34
N VAL A 294 2.68 0.99 -30.33
CA VAL A 294 3.37 0.61 -29.08
C VAL A 294 4.01 1.83 -28.43
N THR A 295 4.74 2.65 -29.20
CA THR A 295 5.33 3.91 -28.71
C THR A 295 4.27 4.85 -28.14
N ASN A 296 3.17 5.01 -28.86
CA ASN A 296 2.09 5.91 -28.42
C ASN A 296 1.39 5.40 -27.16
N GLN A 297 1.23 4.08 -27.01
CA GLN A 297 0.64 3.49 -25.81
C GLN A 297 1.55 3.66 -24.60
N LEU A 298 2.84 3.36 -24.71
CA LEU A 298 3.82 3.57 -23.63
C LEU A 298 3.87 5.04 -23.17
N ARG A 299 3.80 5.99 -24.11
CA ARG A 299 3.73 7.43 -23.77
C ARG A 299 2.42 7.84 -23.10
N LYS A 300 1.30 7.15 -23.38
CA LYS A 300 0.04 7.36 -22.65
C LYS A 300 0.15 6.79 -21.23
N ASP A 301 0.73 5.59 -21.09
CA ASP A 301 0.94 4.94 -19.79
C ASP A 301 1.77 5.81 -18.85
N ILE A 302 2.80 6.50 -19.36
CA ILE A 302 3.56 7.52 -18.61
C ILE A 302 2.67 8.64 -18.05
N LYS A 303 1.74 9.17 -18.86
CA LYS A 303 0.82 10.23 -18.39
C LYS A 303 -0.11 9.73 -17.30
N ILE A 304 -0.56 8.48 -17.40
CA ILE A 304 -1.42 7.86 -16.36
C ILE A 304 -0.61 7.64 -15.08
N LEU A 305 0.63 7.17 -15.16
CA LEU A 305 1.52 7.06 -14.00
C LEU A 305 1.79 8.42 -13.35
N LYS A 306 1.98 9.46 -14.15
CA LYS A 306 2.15 10.82 -13.63
C LYS A 306 0.90 11.31 -12.91
N ALA A 307 -0.29 11.04 -13.45
CA ALA A 307 -1.54 11.33 -12.77
C ALA A 307 -1.70 10.54 -11.45
N CYS A 308 -1.29 9.27 -11.42
CA CYS A 308 -1.26 8.47 -10.18
C CYS A 308 -0.29 9.05 -9.15
N GLU A 309 0.91 9.47 -9.58
CA GLU A 309 1.92 10.13 -8.75
C GLU A 309 1.34 11.40 -8.10
N ASP A 310 0.75 12.28 -8.91
CA ASP A 310 0.16 13.54 -8.45
C ASP A 310 -1.02 13.30 -7.51
N ALA A 311 -1.80 12.23 -7.75
CA ALA A 311 -2.90 11.84 -6.88
C ALA A 311 -2.42 11.28 -5.53
N TYR A 312 -1.32 10.51 -5.48
CA TYR A 312 -0.66 10.15 -4.21
C TYR A 312 -0.16 11.39 -3.46
N ALA A 313 0.44 12.35 -4.17
CA ALA A 313 0.89 13.61 -3.57
C ALA A 313 -0.28 14.46 -3.03
N LYS A 314 -1.42 14.48 -3.74
CA LYS A 314 -2.66 15.10 -3.27
C LYS A 314 -3.18 14.41 -2.02
N LEU A 315 -3.23 13.07 -2.02
CA LEU A 315 -3.67 12.27 -0.87
C LEU A 315 -2.77 12.48 0.35
N TYR A 316 -1.46 12.59 0.16
CA TYR A 316 -0.50 12.95 1.21
C TYR A 316 -0.85 14.28 1.87
N LYS A 317 -1.15 15.31 1.06
CA LYS A 317 -1.49 16.65 1.55
C LYS A 317 -2.87 16.69 2.21
N SER A 318 -3.86 15.96 1.68
CA SER A 318 -5.21 15.94 2.25
C SER A 318 -5.31 15.08 3.52
N SER A 319 -4.38 14.15 3.74
CA SER A 319 -4.38 13.26 4.90
C SER A 319 -3.64 13.87 6.09
N PHE A 320 -4.09 15.03 6.58
CA PHE A 320 -3.46 15.75 7.70
C PHE A 320 -3.38 14.94 9.00
N ASP A 321 -4.31 14.02 9.21
CA ASP A 321 -4.36 13.20 10.42
C ASP A 321 -3.66 11.84 10.29
N ALA A 322 -3.08 11.53 9.13
CA ALA A 322 -2.33 10.29 8.91
C ALA A 322 -1.07 10.23 9.79
N ASP A 323 -0.77 9.04 10.30
CA ASP A 323 0.42 8.77 11.08
C ASP A 323 1.71 8.80 10.21
N PRO A 324 2.91 8.98 10.81
CA PRO A 324 4.15 9.07 10.05
C PRO A 324 4.43 7.89 9.12
N CYS A 325 4.07 6.66 9.51
CA CYS A 325 4.26 5.49 8.67
C CYS A 325 3.38 5.55 7.42
N THR A 326 2.13 5.94 7.57
CA THR A 326 1.21 6.15 6.43
C THR A 326 1.74 7.24 5.48
N LEU A 327 2.30 8.32 6.02
CA LEU A 327 2.85 9.40 5.20
C LEU A 327 4.12 8.99 4.44
N GLU A 328 5.01 8.23 5.08
CA GLU A 328 6.16 7.60 4.41
C GLU A 328 5.71 6.65 3.31
N TYR A 329 4.67 5.85 3.59
CA TYR A 329 4.08 4.94 2.63
C TYR A 329 3.57 5.67 1.39
N LEU A 330 2.78 6.74 1.55
CA LEU A 330 2.28 7.55 0.42
C LEU A 330 3.43 8.12 -0.43
N LYS A 331 4.50 8.63 0.20
CA LYS A 331 5.70 9.10 -0.51
C LYS A 331 6.40 7.97 -1.25
N CYS A 332 6.46 6.78 -0.66
CA CYS A 332 7.10 5.63 -1.29
C CYS A 332 6.26 5.06 -2.45
N SER A 333 4.92 5.06 -2.34
CA SER A 333 4.02 4.71 -3.44
C SER A 333 4.09 5.72 -4.58
N GLN A 334 4.16 7.01 -4.26
CA GLN A 334 4.44 8.07 -5.23
C GLN A 334 5.76 7.81 -5.97
N TYR A 335 6.82 7.49 -5.22
CA TYR A 335 8.13 7.16 -5.79
C TYR A 335 8.07 5.91 -6.68
N ALA A 336 7.28 4.89 -6.33
CA ALA A 336 7.08 3.71 -7.16
C ALA A 336 6.47 4.04 -8.53
N CYS A 337 5.49 4.96 -8.60
CA CYS A 337 4.96 5.46 -9.86
C CYS A 337 6.05 6.14 -10.71
N ALA A 338 6.87 6.99 -10.08
CA ALA A 338 7.98 7.69 -10.75
C ALA A 338 9.07 6.73 -11.25
N VAL A 339 9.34 5.64 -10.53
CA VAL A 339 10.27 4.58 -10.96
C VAL A 339 9.78 3.90 -12.23
N PHE A 340 8.50 3.49 -12.28
CA PHE A 340 7.94 2.89 -13.49
C PHE A 340 7.85 3.89 -14.64
N GLN A 341 7.54 5.15 -14.36
CA GLN A 341 7.60 6.22 -15.36
C GLN A 341 8.99 6.31 -15.98
N SER A 342 10.05 6.38 -15.16
CA SER A 342 11.44 6.41 -15.62
C SER A 342 11.81 5.16 -16.45
N SER A 343 11.38 3.97 -16.02
CA SER A 343 11.58 2.73 -16.79
C SER A 343 10.98 2.82 -18.21
N ILE A 344 9.75 3.33 -18.33
CA ILE A 344 9.06 3.44 -19.62
C ILE A 344 9.63 4.60 -20.43
N GLU A 345 9.99 5.73 -19.81
CA GLU A 345 10.58 6.89 -20.48
C GLU A 345 11.89 6.53 -21.16
N ASN A 346 12.75 5.77 -20.47
CA ASN A 346 14.03 5.33 -21.01
C ASN A 346 13.88 4.43 -22.24
N ILE A 347 12.71 3.84 -22.49
CA ILE A 347 12.41 3.04 -23.69
C ILE A 347 11.68 3.90 -24.75
N SER A 348 10.75 4.76 -24.33
CA SER A 348 9.78 5.42 -25.21
C SER A 348 10.15 6.84 -25.67
N PHE A 349 11.23 7.43 -25.13
CA PHE A 349 11.78 8.73 -25.54
C PHE A 349 13.24 8.62 -25.96
N THR A 350 13.70 9.49 -26.86
CA THR A 350 15.10 9.52 -27.32
C THR A 350 16.05 10.13 -26.29
N THR A 351 15.59 11.15 -25.57
CA THR A 351 16.33 11.78 -24.48
C THR A 351 16.43 10.83 -23.29
N VAL A 352 17.62 10.69 -22.71
CA VAL A 352 17.79 9.99 -21.43
C VAL A 352 17.34 10.94 -20.33
N THR A 353 16.33 10.55 -19.56
CA THR A 353 15.88 11.34 -18.41
C THR A 353 16.95 11.28 -17.31
N ASP A 354 17.25 12.43 -16.69
CA ASP A 354 18.09 12.53 -15.48
C ASP A 354 17.67 11.49 -14.42
N SER A 355 18.64 11.02 -13.62
CA SER A 355 18.38 10.15 -12.49
C SER A 355 17.26 10.71 -11.60
N LEU A 356 16.32 9.85 -11.18
CA LEU A 356 15.21 10.22 -10.30
C LEU A 356 15.73 10.97 -9.06
N LYS A 357 15.30 12.23 -8.92
CA LYS A 357 15.62 13.10 -7.79
C LYS A 357 14.59 12.82 -6.68
N ASN A 358 15.00 12.97 -5.41
CA ASN A 358 14.14 12.84 -4.22
C ASN A 358 13.74 11.40 -3.81
N VAL A 359 14.73 10.55 -3.57
CA VAL A 359 14.49 9.24 -2.94
C VAL A 359 13.87 9.43 -1.54
N PRO A 360 12.72 8.79 -1.22
CA PRO A 360 12.08 8.97 0.07
C PRO A 360 12.90 8.32 1.20
N THR A 361 12.86 8.93 2.39
CA THR A 361 13.37 8.32 3.62
C THR A 361 12.29 7.41 4.22
N CYS A 362 12.63 6.16 4.49
CA CYS A 362 11.72 5.16 5.04
C CYS A 362 12.27 4.62 6.36
N SER A 363 11.50 4.77 7.46
CA SER A 363 11.90 4.33 8.79
C SER A 363 11.20 3.04 9.24
N HIS A 364 10.04 2.73 8.65
CA HIS A 364 9.22 1.58 9.00
C HIS A 364 9.51 0.35 8.11
N PRO A 365 9.31 -0.89 8.60
CA PRO A 365 9.59 -2.11 7.83
C PRO A 365 8.89 -2.17 6.47
N GLU A 366 7.59 -1.91 6.44
CA GLU A 366 6.76 -1.93 5.24
C GLU A 366 7.20 -0.90 4.19
N THR A 367 7.61 0.30 4.63
CA THR A 367 8.05 1.37 3.72
C THR A 367 9.48 1.13 3.24
N LYS A 368 10.36 0.61 4.11
CA LYS A 368 11.70 0.15 3.74
C LYS A 368 11.63 -0.97 2.71
N TYR A 369 10.71 -1.91 2.88
CA TYR A 369 10.49 -3.00 1.94
C TYR A 369 10.11 -2.48 0.55
N LEU A 370 9.08 -1.63 0.48
CA LEU A 370 8.64 -1.01 -0.78
C LEU A 370 9.75 -0.20 -1.45
N LEU A 371 10.55 0.53 -0.66
CA LEU A 371 11.70 1.27 -1.19
C LEU A 371 12.79 0.35 -1.75
N THR A 372 13.05 -0.79 -1.11
CA THR A 372 13.97 -1.81 -1.63
C THR A 372 13.48 -2.36 -2.96
N VAL A 373 12.17 -2.63 -3.10
CA VAL A 373 11.58 -3.06 -4.38
C VAL A 373 11.85 -2.02 -5.48
N CYS A 374 11.62 -0.74 -5.18
CA CYS A 374 11.90 0.36 -6.10
C CYS A 374 13.38 0.43 -6.50
N LYS A 375 14.30 0.27 -5.54
CA LYS A 375 15.75 0.27 -5.80
C LYS A 375 16.19 -0.90 -6.68
N THR A 376 15.60 -2.08 -6.48
CA THR A 376 15.88 -3.27 -7.32
C THR A 376 15.41 -3.06 -8.75
N ILE A 377 14.23 -2.47 -8.96
CA ILE A 377 13.71 -2.13 -10.30
C ILE A 377 14.64 -1.14 -11.02
N LEU A 378 15.11 -0.10 -10.32
CA LEU A 378 16.08 0.86 -10.86
C LEU A 378 17.43 0.20 -11.20
N LYS A 379 17.91 -0.73 -10.36
CA LYS A 379 19.12 -1.49 -10.65
C LYS A 379 18.96 -2.36 -11.91
N GLN A 380 17.79 -2.96 -12.11
CA GLN A 380 17.48 -3.72 -13.33
C GLN A 380 17.49 -2.81 -14.57
N GLN A 381 16.99 -1.58 -14.46
CA GLN A 381 16.95 -0.58 -15.54
C GLN A 381 18.36 -0.15 -16.00
N GLN A 382 19.34 -0.08 -15.09
CA GLN A 382 20.73 0.27 -15.43
C GLN A 382 21.35 -0.66 -16.48
N SER A 383 20.88 -1.91 -16.59
CA SER A 383 21.35 -2.85 -17.61
C SER A 383 21.03 -2.43 -19.05
N LEU A 384 20.05 -1.52 -19.26
CA LEU A 384 19.68 -0.99 -20.58
C LEU A 384 20.43 0.30 -20.93
N LEU A 385 20.87 1.08 -19.93
CA LEU A 385 21.54 2.38 -20.17
C LEU A 385 22.92 2.22 -20.83
N ASN A 386 23.50 1.03 -20.80
CA ASN A 386 24.78 0.73 -21.43
C ASN A 386 24.68 0.45 -22.94
N GLU A 387 23.48 0.44 -23.53
CA GLU A 387 23.27 0.23 -24.97
C GLU A 387 23.66 1.48 -25.77
N THR A 388 24.94 1.57 -26.15
CA THR A 388 25.53 2.67 -26.92
C THR A 388 25.23 2.51 -28.42
N SER A 389 23.96 2.53 -28.80
CA SER A 389 23.54 2.45 -30.21
C SER A 389 23.25 3.83 -30.77
N ALA A 390 23.80 4.18 -31.94
CA ALA A 390 23.57 5.46 -32.62
C ALA A 390 22.09 5.74 -32.96
N THR A 391 21.24 4.71 -32.98
CA THR A 391 19.79 4.82 -33.17
C THR A 391 19.05 4.06 -32.07
N LYS A 392 18.32 4.80 -31.22
CA LYS A 392 17.44 4.22 -30.20
C LYS A 392 16.27 3.48 -30.85
N SER A 393 15.98 2.26 -30.38
CA SER A 393 14.90 1.40 -30.88
C SER A 393 14.13 0.79 -29.70
N ILE A 394 12.91 0.29 -29.97
CA ILE A 394 12.14 -0.50 -29.00
C ILE A 394 12.30 -1.97 -29.39
N THR A 395 12.95 -2.75 -28.55
CA THR A 395 13.25 -4.17 -28.79
C THR A 395 12.45 -5.08 -27.87
N ASN A 396 12.34 -6.36 -28.21
CA ASN A 396 11.75 -7.36 -27.31
C ASN A 396 12.48 -7.41 -25.96
N ARG A 397 13.81 -7.25 -25.94
CA ARG A 397 14.62 -7.17 -24.71
C ARG A 397 14.17 -6.03 -23.78
N HIS A 398 13.83 -4.87 -24.33
CA HIS A 398 13.32 -3.74 -23.53
C HIS A 398 11.98 -4.08 -22.89
N MET A 399 11.07 -4.67 -23.66
CA MET A 399 9.75 -5.07 -23.15
C MET A 399 9.84 -6.24 -22.17
N ASP A 400 10.72 -7.20 -22.39
CA ASP A 400 10.96 -8.32 -21.48
C ASP A 400 11.52 -7.83 -20.13
N LEU A 401 12.37 -6.79 -20.14
CA LEU A 401 12.79 -6.16 -18.89
C LEU A 401 11.61 -5.50 -18.17
N LEU A 402 10.75 -4.76 -18.87
CA LEU A 402 9.54 -4.19 -18.27
C LEU A 402 8.66 -5.29 -17.67
N LEU A 403 8.47 -6.41 -18.36
CA LEU A 403 7.72 -7.54 -17.83
C LEU A 403 8.37 -8.14 -16.58
N LYS A 404 9.70 -8.25 -16.56
CA LYS A 404 10.44 -8.70 -15.36
C LYS A 404 10.27 -7.74 -14.19
N GLN A 405 10.31 -6.42 -14.45
CA GLN A 405 10.07 -5.40 -13.44
C GLN A 405 8.63 -5.46 -12.91
N ILE A 406 7.64 -5.64 -13.79
CA ILE A 406 6.23 -5.81 -13.43
C ILE A 406 6.05 -7.06 -12.57
N GLU A 407 6.56 -8.21 -13.02
CA GLU A 407 6.49 -9.48 -12.29
C GLU A 407 7.08 -9.35 -10.87
N PHE A 408 8.23 -8.68 -10.75
CA PHE A 408 8.86 -8.41 -9.46
C PHE A 408 8.03 -7.47 -8.59
N ALA A 409 7.44 -6.41 -9.16
CA ALA A 409 6.63 -5.44 -8.43
C ALA A 409 5.28 -6.00 -7.95
N ILE A 410 4.62 -6.87 -8.71
CA ILE A 410 3.34 -7.46 -8.30
C ILE A 410 3.49 -8.59 -7.28
N LYS A 411 4.65 -9.28 -7.27
CA LYS A 411 5.00 -10.26 -6.25
C LYS A 411 5.39 -9.62 -4.91
N ALA A 412 5.71 -8.33 -4.92
CA ALA A 412 5.90 -7.58 -3.69
C ALA A 412 4.54 -7.23 -3.06
N PRO A 413 4.25 -7.68 -1.82
CA PRO A 413 2.95 -7.45 -1.21
C PRO A 413 2.63 -5.96 -0.98
N PHE A 414 1.38 -5.61 -1.25
CA PHE A 414 0.82 -4.30 -0.98
C PHE A 414 0.47 -4.12 0.51
N CYS A 415 1.45 -3.67 1.28
CA CYS A 415 1.31 -3.41 2.71
C CYS A 415 0.31 -2.27 2.98
N LEU A 416 -0.86 -2.57 3.56
CA LEU A 416 -1.87 -1.53 3.85
C LEU A 416 -1.45 -0.68 5.05
N PRO A 417 -1.44 0.67 4.93
CA PRO A 417 -0.96 1.54 5.99
C PRO A 417 -1.92 1.60 7.18
N ARG A 418 -1.41 1.93 8.38
CA ARG A 418 -2.22 1.96 9.62
C ARG A 418 -3.46 2.84 9.52
N PHE A 419 -3.32 4.04 8.93
CA PHE A 419 -4.42 5.00 8.79
C PHE A 419 -5.58 4.46 7.96
N PHE A 420 -5.34 3.44 7.12
CA PHE A 420 -6.39 2.73 6.40
C PHE A 420 -7.42 2.12 7.36
N PHE A 421 -6.98 1.61 8.51
CA PHE A 421 -7.82 0.88 9.47
C PHE A 421 -8.18 1.68 10.71
N GLN A 422 -7.29 2.59 11.12
CA GLN A 422 -7.42 3.28 12.39
C GLN A 422 -6.96 4.73 12.28
N VAL A 423 -7.91 5.63 12.51
CA VAL A 423 -7.68 7.07 12.65
C VAL A 423 -7.44 7.38 14.12
N LEU A 424 -6.28 7.94 14.45
CA LEU A 424 -5.88 8.27 15.83
C LEU A 424 -5.96 9.75 16.17
N GLN A 425 -5.88 10.59 15.15
CA GLN A 425 -6.06 12.03 15.20
C GLN A 425 -7.22 12.36 14.26
N ASN A 426 -8.08 13.30 14.63
CA ASN A 426 -9.13 13.76 13.72
C ASN A 426 -9.29 15.27 13.93
N THR A 427 -8.89 16.03 12.93
CA THR A 427 -8.83 17.49 12.97
C THR A 427 -9.73 18.05 11.90
N SER A 428 -10.67 18.89 12.28
CA SER A 428 -11.57 19.57 11.35
C SER A 428 -11.55 21.07 11.57
N VAL A 429 -11.60 21.82 10.47
CA VAL A 429 -11.71 23.28 10.49
C VAL A 429 -13.13 23.63 10.08
N LYS A 430 -13.90 24.19 11.02
CA LYS A 430 -15.23 24.73 10.72
C LYS A 430 -15.11 26.20 10.39
N LEU A 431 -15.43 26.56 9.16
CA LEU A 431 -15.45 27.94 8.70
C LEU A 431 -16.89 28.46 8.64
N ALA A 432 -17.09 29.69 9.09
CA ALA A 432 -18.33 30.44 8.98
C ALA A 432 -18.07 31.69 8.14
N LEU A 433 -18.91 31.91 7.13
CA LEU A 433 -18.84 33.08 6.26
C LEU A 433 -20.01 34.02 6.58
N THR A 434 -19.75 35.32 6.59
CA THR A 434 -20.74 36.39 6.77
C THR A 434 -20.50 37.47 5.70
N PRO A 435 -21.54 37.99 5.02
CA PRO A 435 -22.97 37.70 5.19
C PRO A 435 -23.37 36.29 4.73
N GLN A 436 -24.39 35.72 5.37
CA GLN A 436 -25.06 34.50 4.91
C GLN A 436 -26.28 34.87 4.05
N PRO A 437 -26.61 34.07 3.02
CA PRO A 437 -27.83 34.29 2.27
C PRO A 437 -29.06 34.11 3.17
N ARG A 438 -30.11 34.90 2.94
CA ARG A 438 -31.35 34.85 3.74
C ARG A 438 -32.05 33.50 3.63
N VAL A 439 -31.92 32.87 2.47
CA VAL A 439 -32.45 31.55 2.15
C VAL A 439 -31.32 30.68 1.60
N ILE A 440 -31.24 29.43 2.06
CA ILE A 440 -30.23 28.47 1.59
C ILE A 440 -30.41 28.27 0.07
N GLY A 441 -29.36 28.55 -0.69
CA GLY A 441 -29.35 28.41 -2.15
C GLY A 441 -29.59 29.70 -2.94
N GLU A 442 -29.96 30.80 -2.28
CA GLU A 442 -30.11 32.10 -2.94
C GLU A 442 -28.80 32.91 -2.90
N PRO A 443 -28.52 33.72 -3.94
CA PRO A 443 -27.37 34.62 -3.93
C PRO A 443 -27.60 35.80 -2.97
N ILE A 444 -26.50 36.38 -2.51
CA ILE A 444 -26.53 37.63 -1.74
C ILE A 444 -26.62 38.77 -2.75
N PHE A 445 -27.70 39.56 -2.69
CA PHE A 445 -27.86 40.71 -3.55
C PHE A 445 -26.92 41.83 -3.12
N VAL A 446 -26.02 42.21 -4.01
CA VAL A 446 -25.05 43.30 -3.83
C VAL A 446 -25.37 44.35 -4.88
N GLN A 447 -25.45 45.63 -4.48
CA GLN A 447 -25.71 46.70 -5.43
C GLN A 447 -24.56 46.80 -6.44
N PRO A 448 -24.86 46.98 -7.75
CA PRO A 448 -23.83 47.28 -8.74
C PRO A 448 -23.00 48.49 -8.26
N SER A 449 -21.68 48.45 -8.44
CA SER A 449 -20.72 49.47 -7.95
C SER A 449 -20.55 49.58 -6.43
N SER A 450 -21.06 48.64 -5.64
CA SER A 450 -20.75 48.52 -4.21
C SER A 450 -19.74 47.41 -3.90
N ASN A 451 -19.03 47.52 -2.77
CA ASN A 451 -18.08 46.50 -2.32
C ASN A 451 -18.81 45.39 -1.54
N LEU A 452 -18.54 44.13 -1.88
CA LEU A 452 -18.93 42.98 -1.06
C LEU A 452 -17.86 42.71 0.00
N VAL A 453 -18.18 42.95 1.27
CA VAL A 453 -17.31 42.59 2.40
C VAL A 453 -17.66 41.19 2.88
N VAL A 454 -16.68 40.29 2.86
CA VAL A 454 -16.81 38.93 3.37
C VAL A 454 -15.98 38.79 4.63
N LYS A 455 -16.64 38.49 5.75
CA LYS A 455 -16.00 38.09 7.00
C LYS A 455 -15.95 36.57 7.06
N VAL A 456 -14.75 36.03 7.27
CA VAL A 456 -14.52 34.60 7.45
C VAL A 456 -14.04 34.37 8.88
N GLU A 457 -14.81 33.61 9.65
CA GLU A 457 -14.44 33.16 10.99
C GLU A 457 -14.27 31.64 10.95
N GLY A 458 -13.44 31.10 11.85
CA GLY A 458 -13.19 29.66 11.86
C GLY A 458 -12.81 29.14 13.23
N VAL A 459 -13.19 27.90 13.50
CA VAL A 459 -12.81 27.16 14.71
C VAL A 459 -12.18 25.84 14.31
N ILE A 460 -11.01 25.55 14.90
CA ILE A 460 -10.34 24.25 14.78
C ILE A 460 -10.94 23.33 15.83
N GLN A 461 -11.43 22.17 15.40
CA GLN A 461 -11.95 21.12 16.27
C GLN A 461 -11.04 19.90 16.21
N HIS A 462 -10.60 19.44 17.38
CA HIS A 462 -9.89 18.19 17.52
C HIS A 462 -10.81 17.15 18.15
N HIS A 463 -11.01 16.04 17.47
CA HIS A 463 -11.75 14.89 17.96
C HIS A 463 -10.74 13.82 18.37
N GLY A 464 -10.58 13.60 19.67
CA GLY A 464 -9.64 12.62 20.21
C GLY A 464 -9.21 12.92 21.65
N LYS A 465 -8.47 11.98 22.26
CA LYS A 465 -8.02 12.11 23.65
C LYS A 465 -6.95 13.17 23.86
N LYS A 466 -6.16 13.49 22.83
CA LYS A 466 -5.11 14.51 22.85
C LYS A 466 -5.06 15.24 21.51
N PRO A 467 -5.09 16.58 21.47
CA PRO A 467 -4.81 17.32 20.25
C PRO A 467 -3.34 17.10 19.84
N SER A 468 -3.05 17.26 18.55
CA SER A 468 -1.68 17.28 18.02
C SER A 468 -0.83 16.06 18.36
N VAL A 469 -1.37 14.84 18.20
CA VAL A 469 -0.63 13.59 18.45
C VAL A 469 0.54 13.43 17.46
N TYR A 470 0.31 13.78 16.20
CA TYR A 470 1.30 13.65 15.13
C TYR A 470 1.68 15.01 14.52
N ARG A 471 0.69 15.86 14.25
CA ARG A 471 0.89 17.19 13.67
C ARG A 471 0.02 18.20 14.39
N SER A 472 0.58 19.36 14.69
CA SER A 472 -0.11 20.54 15.19
C SER A 472 -0.40 21.52 14.07
N ILE A 473 -1.50 22.27 14.19
CA ILE A 473 -1.79 23.38 13.30
C ILE A 473 -1.05 24.62 13.82
N GLU A 474 -0.18 25.17 13.00
CA GLU A 474 0.53 26.43 13.28
C GLU A 474 -0.18 27.62 12.65
N SER A 475 -0.66 27.47 11.42
CA SER A 475 -1.37 28.52 10.68
C SER A 475 -2.45 27.94 9.77
N VAL A 476 -3.42 28.78 9.41
CA VAL A 476 -4.48 28.45 8.45
C VAL A 476 -4.41 29.44 7.30
N GLN A 477 -4.06 28.96 6.11
CA GLN A 477 -4.07 29.77 4.90
C GLN A 477 -5.45 29.73 4.26
N LEU A 478 -6.17 30.85 4.29
CA LEU A 478 -7.45 31.01 3.62
C LEU A 478 -7.21 31.53 2.19
N THR A 479 -7.81 30.86 1.21
CA THR A 479 -7.77 31.27 -0.20
C THR A 479 -9.18 31.56 -0.67
N LEU A 480 -9.45 32.81 -1.07
CA LEU A 480 -10.72 33.23 -1.66
C LEU A 480 -10.55 33.35 -3.18
N SER A 481 -11.43 32.72 -3.94
CA SER A 481 -11.45 32.84 -5.41
C SER A 481 -12.85 33.19 -5.87
N SER A 482 -12.96 34.09 -6.85
CA SER A 482 -14.22 34.50 -7.46
C SER A 482 -14.20 34.10 -8.93
N GLN A 483 -15.25 33.41 -9.38
CA GLN A 483 -15.42 32.99 -10.76
C GLN A 483 -16.84 33.35 -11.20
N PRO A 484 -17.01 33.90 -12.42
CA PRO A 484 -18.34 34.15 -12.97
C PRO A 484 -19.06 32.81 -13.15
N MET A 485 -20.29 32.72 -12.65
CA MET A 485 -21.11 31.54 -12.86
C MET A 485 -21.51 31.49 -14.34
N PRO A 486 -21.28 30.39 -15.08
CA PRO A 486 -21.73 30.30 -16.46
C PRO A 486 -23.26 30.44 -16.49
N THR A 487 -23.77 31.31 -17.34
CA THR A 487 -25.20 31.49 -17.58
C THR A 487 -25.84 30.15 -17.89
N ARG A 488 -26.93 29.80 -17.19
CA ARG A 488 -27.70 28.61 -17.53
C ARG A 488 -28.18 28.77 -18.99
N PRO A 489 -28.13 27.72 -19.83
CA PRO A 489 -28.55 27.81 -21.23
C PRO A 489 -30.01 28.27 -21.45
N ASN A 490 -30.83 28.34 -20.40
CA ASN A 490 -32.23 28.77 -20.46
C ASN A 490 -32.48 30.27 -20.18
N ASP A 491 -31.49 31.04 -19.72
CA ASP A 491 -31.69 32.46 -19.37
C ASP A 491 -31.61 33.40 -20.60
N VAL A 492 -31.34 32.87 -21.79
CA VAL A 492 -31.22 33.63 -23.05
C VAL A 492 -32.60 33.98 -23.66
N LYS A 493 -33.71 33.46 -23.12
CA LYS A 493 -35.05 33.64 -23.72
C LYS A 493 -35.89 34.80 -23.19
N PHE A 494 -35.40 35.62 -22.25
CA PHE A 494 -36.16 36.75 -21.70
C PHE A 494 -35.55 38.13 -21.97
N GLN A 495 -34.70 38.25 -23.00
CA GLN A 495 -34.31 39.54 -23.56
C GLN A 495 -34.45 39.52 -25.08
N MET A 496 -35.70 39.64 -25.54
CA MET A 496 -36.07 40.25 -26.82
C MET A 496 -37.26 41.16 -26.59
#